data_AF-A0A9W8CIT5-F1
#
_entry.id   AF-A0A9W8CIT5-F1
#
_cell.length_a   1.000
_cell.length_b   1.000
_cell.length_c   1.000
_cell.angle_alpha   90.00
_cell.angle_beta   90.00
_cell.angle_gamma   90.00
#
_symmetry.space_group_name_H-M   'P 1'
#
loop_
_entity.id
_entity.type
_entity.pdbx_description
1 polymer ?
#
loop_
_entity_poly.entity_id
_entity_poly.type
_entity_poly.pdbx_seq_one_letter_code
_entity_poly.pdbx_strand_id
1 'polypeptide(L)'
;MNNNYSRYSSNESTPILSQQQPRRGAHSGSTSTRKALVLLAKAFIGGGMLFLPKAFSNGGLLFSTAVMAFVAMASLYTMQQLASCHIRLNNHKGGYGTLARKTYGRWMKYIVEVSIVVSQLGFSCAGSVFVATSMRDAFNTLSGCRWDSMVPIEFWIAIQMLPLAPLCLIRHVRGFSKVALVSVVGIFAGLAYVLVTSTRVLAQNGLGPNVSFFNHRQFPLFLGSAAYTFEGYALILPIATAMRRPQKISLLLVLVMSLCAALAIAVGGLSYAAFGDTTQPIIILNMPAQSIITQTLRIVYGLAIIGTTPLMMFPTFKLLEPLLFGNRSGKNSLGVKSGKTVFRLSMLVAVLFVAAKGIERLDRLVAIVGGIACVPLAFIYPPLLHLRVFGRGNSIRARWTRVSNWFIIVAGVCLSVYVTAGAINRWKMSFIHIVLLPVKPDAPKELVDQVVSELNALEQKIPFVIRSRCGKTVTQRGKQYTHALLVELESSDQLQAYADHADHQAVLSKIKDIISEPSLAMDF
;
A
#
# COMPACT_ATOMS: atom_id res chain seq x y z
N MET A 1 -30.54 52.51 66.14
CA MET A 1 -29.41 51.99 65.35
C MET A 1 -29.83 50.64 64.75
N ASN A 2 -29.52 50.41 63.47
CA ASN A 2 -29.44 49.16 62.66
C ASN A 2 -29.79 47.81 63.35
N ASN A 3 -30.34 46.73 62.76
CA ASN A 3 -30.87 46.31 61.44
C ASN A 3 -31.49 44.88 61.65
N ASN A 4 -32.28 44.20 60.81
CA ASN A 4 -32.79 44.44 59.45
C ASN A 4 -34.09 43.60 59.17
N TYR A 5 -34.64 43.74 57.96
CA TYR A 5 -35.69 42.95 57.27
C TYR A 5 -35.70 41.43 57.56
N SER A 6 -36.78 40.70 57.90
CA SER A 6 -38.26 40.73 57.66
C SER A 6 -38.76 39.65 56.68
N ARG A 7 -39.49 38.67 57.25
CA ARG A 7 -40.49 37.73 56.68
C ARG A 7 -40.59 37.56 55.15
N TYR A 8 -40.54 36.30 54.70
CA TYR A 8 -41.23 35.86 53.48
C TYR A 8 -42.50 35.08 53.84
N SER A 9 -43.62 35.49 53.26
CA SER A 9 -44.90 34.76 53.25
C SER A 9 -45.19 34.28 51.84
N SER A 10 -45.86 33.14 51.75
CA SER A 10 -46.35 32.52 50.52
C SER A 10 -47.26 33.45 49.70
N ASN A 11 -47.01 33.50 48.39
CA ASN A 11 -48.03 33.71 47.36
C ASN A 11 -47.65 32.89 46.13
N GLU A 12 -48.62 32.17 45.57
CA GLU A 12 -48.41 31.27 44.44
C GLU A 12 -48.16 32.04 43.14
N SER A 13 -47.20 31.57 42.34
CA SER A 13 -47.06 31.93 40.93
C SER A 13 -46.17 30.92 40.20
N THR A 14 -46.70 29.71 39.99
CA THR A 14 -46.08 28.72 39.08
C THR A 14 -46.29 29.11 37.62
N PRO A 15 -45.22 29.36 36.83
CA PRO A 15 -45.28 29.16 35.39
C PRO A 15 -45.15 27.65 35.14
N ILE A 16 -46.30 27.00 34.93
CA ILE A 16 -46.33 25.63 34.38
C ILE A 16 -45.75 25.69 32.96
N LEU A 17 -44.89 24.72 32.62
CA LEU A 17 -44.00 24.70 31.44
C LEU A 17 -42.81 25.68 31.54
N SER A 18 -41.73 25.23 32.18
CA SER A 18 -40.41 25.63 31.69
C SER A 18 -40.28 25.13 30.26
N GLN A 19 -40.24 26.07 29.30
CA GLN A 19 -39.98 25.74 27.90
C GLN A 19 -38.71 24.90 27.85
N GLN A 20 -38.83 23.64 27.42
CA GLN A 20 -37.68 22.92 26.90
C GLN A 20 -37.20 23.69 25.68
N GLN A 21 -36.25 24.61 25.89
CA GLN A 21 -35.38 25.05 24.82
C GLN A 21 -34.92 23.77 24.11
N PRO A 22 -35.21 23.57 22.82
CA PRO A 22 -34.72 22.40 22.12
C PRO A 22 -33.20 22.46 22.26
N ARG A 23 -32.62 21.49 22.97
CA ARG A 23 -31.17 21.38 23.16
C ARG A 23 -30.55 21.37 21.77
N ARG A 24 -30.13 22.55 21.28
CA ARG A 24 -29.52 22.73 19.96
C ARG A 24 -28.37 21.74 19.91
N GLY A 25 -28.56 20.69 19.11
CA GLY A 25 -27.75 19.47 19.21
C GLY A 25 -26.28 19.85 19.16
N ALA A 26 -25.52 19.46 20.19
CA ALA A 26 -24.12 19.82 20.31
C ALA A 26 -23.31 19.12 19.20
N HIS A 27 -23.28 19.73 18.01
CA HIS A 27 -22.40 19.37 16.91
C HIS A 27 -20.96 19.71 17.31
N SER A 28 -20.35 18.85 18.13
CA SER A 28 -18.99 19.00 18.65
C SER A 28 -17.89 18.75 17.60
N GLY A 29 -18.23 18.84 16.31
CA GLY A 29 -17.27 18.75 15.21
C GLY A 29 -16.65 20.12 14.98
N SER A 30 -15.38 20.31 15.32
CA SER A 30 -14.68 21.60 15.14
C SER A 30 -14.11 21.78 13.72
N THR A 31 -13.87 20.68 13.00
CA THR A 31 -13.21 20.65 11.69
C THR A 31 -14.11 21.16 10.56
N SER A 32 -13.61 22.13 9.79
CA SER A 32 -14.32 22.65 8.60
C SER A 32 -14.21 21.71 7.41
N THR A 33 -15.15 21.79 6.45
CA THR A 33 -15.19 20.93 5.26
C THR A 33 -13.89 20.99 4.44
N ARG A 34 -13.28 22.16 4.27
CA ARG A 34 -11.96 22.30 3.60
C ARG A 34 -10.84 21.58 4.36
N LYS A 35 -10.81 21.65 5.69
CA LYS A 35 -9.82 20.93 6.51
C LYS A 35 -10.04 19.41 6.46
N ALA A 36 -11.29 18.96 6.47
CA ALA A 36 -11.63 17.53 6.30
C ALA A 36 -11.21 17.00 4.92
N LEU A 37 -11.39 17.80 3.86
CA LEU A 37 -10.91 17.45 2.52
C LEU A 37 -9.39 17.23 2.48
N VAL A 38 -8.59 18.15 3.05
CA VAL A 38 -7.13 17.99 3.11
C VAL A 38 -6.72 16.76 3.93
N LEU A 39 -7.43 16.46 5.03
CA LEU A 39 -7.15 15.28 5.84
C LEU A 39 -7.50 13.96 5.12
N LEU A 40 -8.59 13.93 4.35
CA LEU A 40 -8.92 12.78 3.50
C LEU A 40 -7.92 12.63 2.35
N ALA A 41 -7.56 13.74 1.68
CA ALA A 41 -6.52 13.72 0.66
C ALA A 41 -5.19 13.19 1.21
N LYS A 42 -4.73 13.62 2.40
CA LYS A 42 -3.51 13.09 3.04
C LYS A 42 -3.60 11.60 3.42
N ALA A 43 -4.82 11.08 3.65
CA ALA A 43 -5.06 9.68 3.99
C ALA A 43 -4.92 8.77 2.77
N PHE A 44 -5.54 9.13 1.64
CA PHE A 44 -5.55 8.33 0.41
C PHE A 44 -4.35 8.61 -0.51
N ILE A 45 -3.96 9.88 -0.66
CA ILE A 45 -2.80 10.32 -1.47
C ILE A 45 -1.54 10.19 -0.60
N GLY A 46 -1.14 8.94 -0.37
CA GLY A 46 0.04 8.55 0.41
C GLY A 46 1.11 7.87 -0.45
N GLY A 47 2.08 7.23 0.22
CA GLY A 47 3.19 6.51 -0.45
C GLY A 47 2.73 5.40 -1.40
N GLY A 48 1.50 4.88 -1.25
CA GLY A 48 0.88 3.89 -2.15
C GLY A 48 1.02 4.23 -3.63
N MET A 49 0.85 5.50 -4.00
CA MET A 49 0.96 5.95 -5.39
C MET A 49 2.36 5.80 -6.00
N LEU A 50 3.42 5.76 -5.18
CA LEU A 50 4.81 5.63 -5.64
C LEU A 50 5.21 4.18 -5.95
N PHE A 51 4.43 3.21 -5.47
CA PHE A 51 4.61 1.78 -5.78
C PHE A 51 3.72 1.31 -6.95
N LEU A 52 2.73 2.11 -7.34
CA LEU A 52 1.77 1.77 -8.41
C LEU A 52 2.42 1.42 -9.76
N PRO A 53 3.48 2.09 -10.24
CA PRO A 53 4.10 1.71 -11.52
C PRO A 53 4.61 0.26 -11.53
N LYS A 54 5.18 -0.23 -10.42
CA LYS A 54 5.55 -1.64 -10.31
C LYS A 54 4.32 -2.55 -10.26
N ALA A 55 3.24 -2.13 -9.59
CA ALA A 55 1.99 -2.87 -9.63
C ALA A 55 1.42 -2.96 -11.05
N PHE A 56 1.51 -1.90 -11.87
CA PHE A 56 1.11 -1.93 -13.28
C PHE A 56 2.03 -2.85 -14.12
N SER A 57 3.33 -2.90 -13.82
CA SER A 57 4.24 -3.92 -14.40
C SER A 57 3.83 -5.35 -14.06
N ASN A 58 3.38 -5.59 -12.83
CA ASN A 58 2.90 -6.89 -12.37
C ASN A 58 1.53 -7.28 -12.98
N GLY A 59 0.65 -6.32 -13.33
CA GLY A 59 -0.68 -6.59 -13.87
C GLY A 59 -0.84 -6.46 -15.40
N GLY A 60 0.00 -5.66 -16.05
CA GLY A 60 -0.12 -5.26 -17.45
C GLY A 60 -1.00 -4.02 -17.65
N LEU A 61 -0.65 -3.18 -18.62
CA LEU A 61 -1.12 -1.80 -18.75
C LEU A 61 -2.65 -1.66 -18.88
N LEU A 62 -3.26 -2.45 -19.76
CA LEU A 62 -4.71 -2.38 -20.05
C LEU A 62 -5.51 -2.95 -18.88
N PHE A 63 -5.13 -4.14 -18.41
CA PHE A 63 -5.76 -4.79 -17.28
C PHE A 63 -5.69 -3.94 -16.01
N SER A 64 -4.50 -3.43 -15.66
CA SER A 64 -4.32 -2.60 -14.47
C SER A 64 -5.08 -1.29 -14.53
N THR A 65 -5.22 -0.68 -15.71
CA THR A 65 -6.04 0.54 -15.90
C THR A 65 -7.52 0.26 -15.63
N ALA A 66 -8.09 -0.76 -16.29
CA ALA A 66 -9.50 -1.12 -16.15
C ALA A 66 -9.86 -1.55 -14.72
N VAL A 67 -9.02 -2.42 -14.13
CA VAL A 67 -9.21 -2.87 -12.74
C VAL A 67 -9.00 -1.74 -11.74
N MET A 68 -8.11 -0.77 -11.98
CA MET A 68 -7.97 0.36 -11.06
C MET A 68 -9.21 1.26 -11.03
N ALA A 69 -9.80 1.54 -12.19
CA ALA A 69 -11.08 2.25 -12.24
C ALA A 69 -12.19 1.48 -11.49
N PHE A 70 -12.29 0.16 -11.71
CA PHE A 70 -13.27 -0.70 -11.04
C PHE A 70 -13.09 -0.73 -9.51
N VAL A 71 -11.87 -0.98 -9.02
CA VAL A 71 -11.55 -1.04 -7.59
C VAL A 71 -11.78 0.31 -6.91
N ALA A 72 -11.49 1.42 -7.58
CA ALA A 72 -11.78 2.76 -7.07
C ALA A 72 -13.29 3.02 -6.94
N MET A 73 -14.09 2.67 -7.96
CA MET A 73 -15.55 2.79 -7.93
C MET A 73 -16.19 1.92 -6.84
N ALA A 74 -15.76 0.65 -6.75
CA ALA A 74 -16.23 -0.28 -5.72
C ALA A 74 -15.90 0.23 -4.31
N SER A 75 -14.67 0.74 -4.11
CA SER A 75 -14.24 1.32 -2.83
C SER A 75 -15.04 2.58 -2.47
N LEU A 76 -15.26 3.49 -3.42
CA LEU A 76 -16.10 4.67 -3.20
C LEU A 76 -17.51 4.28 -2.77
N TYR A 77 -18.10 3.28 -3.42
CA TYR A 77 -19.43 2.76 -3.08
C TYR A 77 -19.49 2.19 -1.64
N THR A 78 -18.55 1.31 -1.27
CA THR A 78 -18.55 0.71 0.08
C THR A 78 -18.16 1.70 1.18
N MET A 79 -17.32 2.70 0.90
CA MET A 79 -17.08 3.84 1.81
C MET A 79 -18.33 4.69 2.04
N GLN A 80 -19.11 4.97 1.00
CA GLN A 80 -20.39 5.68 1.14
C GLN A 80 -21.41 4.86 1.95
N GLN A 81 -21.42 3.54 1.81
CA GLN A 81 -22.21 2.65 2.67
C GLN A 81 -21.77 2.72 4.15
N LEU A 82 -20.46 2.71 4.41
CA LEU A 82 -19.91 2.82 5.77
C LEU A 82 -20.29 4.15 6.42
N ALA A 83 -20.18 5.26 5.67
CA ALA A 83 -20.60 6.59 6.10
C ALA A 83 -22.12 6.65 6.34
N SER A 84 -22.94 6.06 5.48
CA SER A 84 -24.40 5.98 5.65
C SER A 84 -24.78 5.23 6.92
N CYS A 85 -24.10 4.11 7.21
CA CYS A 85 -24.29 3.35 8.46
C CYS A 85 -23.90 4.17 9.70
N HIS A 86 -22.78 4.90 9.62
CA HIS A 86 -22.32 5.78 10.70
C HIS A 86 -23.35 6.86 11.05
N ILE A 87 -23.92 7.51 10.03
CA ILE A 87 -24.96 8.54 10.19
C ILE A 87 -26.24 7.91 10.76
N ARG A 88 -26.72 6.79 10.19
CA ARG A 88 -27.98 6.14 10.61
C ARG A 88 -27.94 5.59 12.04
N LEU A 89 -26.81 5.06 12.50
CA LEU A 89 -26.62 4.55 13.86
C LEU A 89 -26.10 5.60 14.86
N ASN A 90 -26.22 6.88 14.49
CA ASN A 90 -25.89 8.06 15.28
C ASN A 90 -24.53 7.94 15.99
N ASN A 91 -23.50 7.47 15.28
CA ASN A 91 -22.27 6.96 15.91
C ASN A 91 -21.25 8.06 16.27
N HIS A 92 -21.72 9.16 16.86
CA HIS A 92 -21.02 10.45 17.02
C HIS A 92 -19.64 10.44 17.70
N LYS A 93 -19.23 9.35 18.35
CA LYS A 93 -17.92 9.20 19.01
C LYS A 93 -17.21 7.87 18.68
N GLY A 94 -17.73 7.10 17.72
CA GLY A 94 -17.29 5.74 17.44
C GLY A 94 -16.54 5.60 16.11
N GLY A 95 -15.40 4.91 16.16
CA GLY A 95 -14.67 4.47 14.95
C GLY A 95 -15.30 3.22 14.32
N TYR A 96 -14.60 2.63 13.35
CA TYR A 96 -15.07 1.48 12.57
C TYR A 96 -15.42 0.26 13.47
N GLY A 97 -14.51 -0.15 14.36
CA GLY A 97 -14.78 -1.22 15.33
C GLY A 97 -15.98 -0.94 16.26
N THR A 98 -16.25 0.33 16.59
CA THR A 98 -17.45 0.70 17.37
C THR A 98 -18.74 0.52 16.56
N LEU A 99 -18.71 0.83 15.26
CA LEU A 99 -19.85 0.64 14.36
C LEU A 99 -20.13 -0.86 14.11
N ALA A 100 -19.07 -1.64 13.94
CA ALA A 100 -19.13 -3.10 13.92
C ALA A 100 -19.72 -3.71 15.21
N ARG A 101 -19.33 -3.19 16.38
CA ARG A 101 -19.91 -3.61 17.67
C ARG A 101 -21.42 -3.39 17.75
N LYS A 102 -21.92 -2.26 17.23
CA LYS A 102 -23.35 -1.89 17.27
C LYS A 102 -24.25 -2.74 16.37
N THR A 103 -23.69 -3.47 15.41
CA THR A 103 -24.44 -4.17 14.34
C THR A 103 -24.37 -5.69 14.49
N TYR A 104 -23.18 -6.22 14.76
CA TYR A 104 -22.89 -7.67 14.88
C TYR A 104 -22.24 -8.06 16.22
N GLY A 105 -22.17 -7.14 17.19
CA GLY A 105 -21.62 -7.44 18.52
C GLY A 105 -20.09 -7.49 18.59
N ARG A 106 -19.57 -8.06 19.69
CA ARG A 106 -18.14 -7.96 20.04
C ARG A 106 -17.22 -8.64 19.02
N TRP A 107 -17.63 -9.73 18.38
CA TRP A 107 -16.77 -10.50 17.47
C TRP A 107 -16.33 -9.68 16.24
N MET A 108 -17.28 -8.99 15.60
CA MET A 108 -17.04 -8.16 14.41
C MET A 108 -16.20 -6.92 14.76
N LYS A 109 -16.34 -6.38 15.98
CA LYS A 109 -15.44 -5.34 16.47
C LYS A 109 -13.99 -5.81 16.44
N TYR A 110 -13.70 -6.98 17.01
CA TYR A 110 -12.33 -7.51 17.06
C TYR A 110 -11.79 -7.81 15.66
N ILE A 111 -12.58 -8.45 14.80
CA ILE A 111 -12.17 -8.75 13.41
C ILE A 111 -11.82 -7.46 12.65
N VAL A 112 -12.68 -6.43 12.68
CA VAL A 112 -12.42 -5.14 12.04
C VAL A 112 -11.22 -4.42 12.64
N GLU A 113 -11.07 -4.42 13.97
CA GLU A 113 -9.95 -3.76 14.65
C GLU A 113 -8.61 -4.47 14.41
N VAL A 114 -8.59 -5.81 14.32
CA VAL A 114 -7.40 -6.59 13.94
C VAL A 114 -7.02 -6.31 12.48
N SER A 115 -7.96 -6.32 11.52
CA SER A 115 -7.65 -5.94 10.14
C SER A 115 -7.11 -4.52 10.03
N ILE A 116 -7.62 -3.55 10.81
CA ILE A 116 -7.06 -2.18 10.87
C ILE A 116 -5.62 -2.21 11.41
N VAL A 117 -5.37 -2.92 12.51
CA VAL A 117 -4.02 -3.05 13.08
C VAL A 117 -3.04 -3.62 12.05
N VAL A 118 -3.42 -4.70 11.36
CA VAL A 118 -2.58 -5.35 10.35
C VAL A 118 -2.31 -4.43 9.16
N SER A 119 -3.31 -3.70 8.64
CA SER A 119 -3.09 -2.76 7.53
C SER A 119 -2.16 -1.61 7.93
N GLN A 120 -2.38 -0.98 9.08
CA GLN A 120 -1.53 0.14 9.55
C GLN A 120 -0.08 -0.29 9.83
N LEU A 121 0.13 -1.52 10.31
CA LEU A 121 1.48 -2.08 10.48
C LEU A 121 2.15 -2.32 9.13
N GLY A 122 1.44 -2.93 8.18
CA GLY A 122 1.93 -3.13 6.81
C GLY A 122 2.29 -1.83 6.11
N PHE A 123 1.49 -0.77 6.27
CA PHE A 123 1.78 0.56 5.72
C PHE A 123 3.01 1.20 6.35
N SER A 124 3.22 0.97 7.65
CA SER A 124 4.40 1.42 8.37
C SER A 124 5.66 0.68 7.88
N CYS A 125 5.57 -0.63 7.61
CA CYS A 125 6.67 -1.42 7.05
C CYS A 125 7.05 -0.93 5.65
N ALA A 126 6.07 -0.81 4.74
CA ALA A 126 6.29 -0.33 3.37
C ALA A 126 6.81 1.12 3.34
N GLY A 127 6.33 1.97 4.24
CA GLY A 127 6.86 3.32 4.46
C GLY A 127 8.33 3.32 4.88
N SER A 128 8.71 2.50 5.85
CA SER A 128 10.10 2.41 6.31
C SER A 128 11.06 1.83 5.26
N VAL A 129 10.62 0.88 4.43
CA VAL A 129 11.38 0.45 3.25
C VAL A 129 11.61 1.61 2.30
N PHE A 130 10.56 2.36 1.94
CA PHE A 130 10.68 3.52 1.05
C PHE A 130 11.64 4.58 1.59
N VAL A 131 11.60 4.86 2.91
CA VAL A 131 12.50 5.82 3.55
C VAL A 131 13.94 5.36 3.44
N ALA A 132 14.20 4.07 3.72
CA ALA A 132 15.55 3.52 3.67
C ALA A 132 16.15 3.60 2.26
N THR A 133 15.42 3.14 1.24
CA THR A 133 15.90 3.19 -0.14
C THR A 133 16.10 4.62 -0.63
N SER A 134 15.14 5.51 -0.37
CA SER A 134 15.22 6.90 -0.82
C SER A 134 16.35 7.69 -0.16
N MET A 135 16.59 7.46 1.14
CA MET A 135 17.65 8.14 1.89
C MET A 135 19.05 7.62 1.51
N ARG A 136 19.22 6.29 1.34
CA ARG A 136 20.46 5.69 0.84
C ARG A 136 20.83 6.24 -0.54
N ASP A 137 19.90 6.20 -1.48
CA ASP A 137 20.10 6.69 -2.85
C ASP A 137 20.44 8.18 -2.91
N ALA A 138 19.81 8.99 -2.04
CA ALA A 138 20.14 10.40 -1.91
C ALA A 138 21.53 10.62 -1.32
N PHE A 139 21.89 9.89 -0.28
CA PHE A 139 23.19 9.99 0.35
C PHE A 139 24.33 9.54 -0.58
N ASN A 140 24.16 8.44 -1.32
CA ASN A 140 25.08 7.98 -2.36
C ASN A 140 25.33 9.06 -3.42
N THR A 141 24.26 9.71 -3.89
CA THR A 141 24.38 10.71 -4.96
C THR A 141 24.99 12.02 -4.46
N LEU A 142 24.63 12.46 -3.25
CA LEU A 142 25.12 13.72 -2.67
C LEU A 142 26.55 13.63 -2.12
N SER A 143 26.98 12.47 -1.61
CA SER A 143 28.34 12.26 -1.12
C SER A 143 29.35 11.89 -2.22
N GLY A 144 28.89 11.58 -3.43
CA GLY A 144 29.71 11.06 -4.53
C GLY A 144 30.27 9.64 -4.30
N CYS A 145 30.04 9.06 -3.12
CA CYS A 145 30.54 7.75 -2.72
C CYS A 145 29.44 6.69 -2.81
N ARG A 146 29.77 5.49 -3.28
CA ARG A 146 28.86 4.34 -3.25
C ARG A 146 28.94 3.66 -1.88
N TRP A 147 28.16 4.15 -0.92
CA TRP A 147 28.03 3.53 0.41
C TRP A 147 27.34 2.16 0.36
N ASP A 148 26.78 1.81 -0.81
CA ASP A 148 26.17 0.52 -1.15
C ASP A 148 26.97 -0.72 -0.74
N SER A 149 28.30 -0.65 -0.87
CA SER A 149 29.21 -1.76 -0.58
C SER A 149 29.67 -1.80 0.89
N MET A 150 29.40 -0.75 1.66
CA MET A 150 29.89 -0.58 3.04
C MET A 150 28.76 -0.65 4.07
N VAL A 151 27.55 -0.21 3.71
CA VAL A 151 26.42 -0.08 4.64
C VAL A 151 25.19 -0.79 4.05
N PRO A 152 24.74 -1.90 4.66
CA PRO A 152 23.58 -2.65 4.17
C PRO A 152 22.28 -1.86 4.35
N ILE A 153 21.24 -2.19 3.57
CA ILE A 153 19.99 -1.39 3.56
C ILE A 153 19.23 -1.47 4.89
N GLU A 154 19.44 -2.56 5.63
CA GLU A 154 18.91 -2.81 6.96
C GLU A 154 19.40 -1.77 7.97
N PHE A 155 20.61 -1.23 7.80
CA PHE A 155 21.08 -0.10 8.62
C PHE A 155 20.25 1.16 8.39
N TRP A 156 19.90 1.45 7.13
CA TRP A 156 19.01 2.57 6.76
C TRP A 156 17.56 2.39 7.23
N ILE A 157 17.16 1.16 7.57
CA ILE A 157 15.90 0.87 8.27
C ILE A 157 16.09 1.05 9.79
N ALA A 158 17.13 0.46 10.37
CA ALA A 158 17.41 0.51 11.80
C ALA A 158 17.61 1.94 12.32
N ILE A 159 18.32 2.80 11.57
CA ILE A 159 18.57 4.20 11.95
C ILE A 159 17.27 5.02 12.06
N GLN A 160 16.18 4.60 11.40
CA GLN A 160 14.87 5.24 11.54
C GLN A 160 14.29 5.11 12.96
N MET A 161 14.79 4.20 13.80
CA MET A 161 14.46 4.18 15.23
C MET A 161 14.73 5.52 15.90
N LEU A 162 15.81 6.22 15.53
CA LEU A 162 16.23 7.47 16.17
C LEU A 162 15.17 8.58 16.05
N PRO A 163 14.63 8.91 14.85
CA PRO A 163 13.49 9.83 14.74
C PRO A 163 12.14 9.19 15.10
N LEU A 164 11.89 7.91 14.79
CA LEU A 164 10.55 7.31 14.98
C LEU A 164 10.21 7.00 16.43
N ALA A 165 11.19 6.61 17.26
CA ALA A 165 10.95 6.30 18.68
C ALA A 165 10.37 7.49 19.46
N PRO A 166 11.01 8.69 19.50
CA PRO A 166 10.44 9.83 20.22
C PRO A 166 9.08 10.26 19.64
N LEU A 167 8.90 10.19 18.31
CA LEU A 167 7.63 10.55 17.66
C LEU A 167 6.48 9.59 18.02
N CYS A 168 6.71 8.27 18.06
CA CYS A 168 5.69 7.27 18.42
C CYS A 168 5.31 7.32 19.92
N LEU A 169 6.17 7.90 20.76
CA LEU A 169 5.88 8.14 22.18
C LEU A 169 4.99 9.37 22.43
N ILE A 170 4.80 10.26 21.43
CA ILE A 170 3.90 11.41 21.55
C ILE A 170 2.46 10.93 21.76
N ARG A 171 1.86 11.36 22.88
CA ARG A 171 0.50 10.95 23.28
C ARG A 171 -0.62 11.82 22.69
N HIS A 172 -0.29 13.03 22.26
CA HIS A 172 -1.25 14.01 21.74
C HIS A 172 -0.68 14.72 20.51
N VAL A 173 -1.15 14.35 19.32
CA VAL A 173 -0.70 14.94 18.04
C VAL A 173 -1.37 16.30 17.81
N ARG A 174 -1.02 17.29 18.63
CA ARG A 174 -1.46 18.69 18.46
C ARG A 174 -0.72 19.31 17.27
N GLY A 175 -1.41 20.13 16.46
CA GLY A 175 -0.82 20.82 15.31
C GLY A 175 -0.76 20.02 13.99
N PHE A 176 -1.16 18.74 13.99
CA PHE A 176 -0.96 17.83 12.86
C PHE A 176 -1.45 18.35 11.50
N SER A 177 -2.58 19.07 11.46
CA SER A 177 -3.16 19.57 10.21
C SER A 177 -2.26 20.51 9.40
N LYS A 178 -1.29 21.20 10.03
CA LYS A 178 -0.30 22.03 9.31
C LYS A 178 0.73 21.15 8.60
N VAL A 179 1.29 20.17 9.30
CA VAL A 179 2.25 19.19 8.76
C VAL A 179 1.60 18.39 7.63
N ALA A 180 0.36 17.93 7.83
CA ALA A 180 -0.42 17.23 6.82
C ALA A 180 -0.56 18.04 5.51
N LEU A 181 -0.82 19.34 5.60
CA LEU A 181 -0.96 20.22 4.43
C LEU A 181 0.36 20.33 3.65
N VAL A 182 1.48 20.58 4.35
CA VAL A 182 2.82 20.65 3.73
C VAL A 182 3.18 19.33 3.06
N SER A 183 2.92 18.19 3.73
CA SER A 183 3.13 16.86 3.14
C SER A 183 2.29 16.65 1.88
N VAL A 184 1.00 17.03 1.88
CA VAL A 184 0.14 16.91 0.69
C VAL A 184 0.72 17.71 -0.49
N VAL A 185 1.14 18.96 -0.28
CA VAL A 185 1.72 19.79 -1.34
C VAL A 185 3.00 19.16 -1.90
N GLY A 186 3.89 18.68 -1.04
CA GLY A 186 5.12 17.97 -1.46
C GLY A 186 4.83 16.70 -2.26
N ILE A 187 3.82 15.92 -1.85
CA ILE A 187 3.39 14.72 -2.59
C ILE A 187 2.86 15.11 -3.98
N PHE A 188 1.98 16.11 -4.08
CA PHE A 188 1.48 16.56 -5.40
C PHE A 188 2.60 17.07 -6.32
N ALA A 189 3.55 17.85 -5.80
CA ALA A 189 4.70 18.32 -6.57
C ALA A 189 5.58 17.16 -7.08
N GLY A 190 5.83 16.16 -6.23
CA GLY A 190 6.60 14.98 -6.62
C GLY A 190 5.88 14.08 -7.63
N LEU A 191 4.56 13.88 -7.49
CA LEU A 191 3.77 13.13 -8.47
C LEU A 191 3.73 13.86 -9.82
N ALA A 192 3.62 15.20 -9.82
CA ALA A 192 3.71 16.00 -11.04
C ALA A 192 5.09 15.86 -11.73
N TYR A 193 6.19 15.87 -10.95
CA TYR A 193 7.53 15.62 -11.48
C TYR A 193 7.68 14.21 -12.09
N VAL A 194 7.16 13.17 -11.42
CA VAL A 194 7.16 11.80 -11.94
C VAL A 194 6.37 11.71 -13.24
N LEU A 195 5.19 12.33 -13.32
CA LEU A 195 4.36 12.36 -14.52
C LEU A 195 5.09 13.06 -15.69
N VAL A 196 5.59 14.28 -15.47
CA VAL A 196 6.32 15.06 -16.50
C VAL A 196 7.59 14.34 -16.98
N THR A 197 8.31 13.67 -16.07
CA THR A 197 9.51 12.91 -16.45
C THR A 197 9.15 11.64 -17.22
N SER A 198 8.11 10.91 -16.78
CA SER A 198 7.63 9.70 -17.47
C SER A 198 7.10 10.02 -18.87
N THR A 199 6.33 11.09 -19.05
CA THR A 199 5.83 11.49 -20.37
C THR A 199 6.94 11.99 -21.29
N ARG A 200 7.99 12.65 -20.77
CA ARG A 200 9.18 12.99 -21.55
C ARG A 200 9.94 11.76 -22.03
N VAL A 201 10.18 10.79 -21.16
CA VAL A 201 10.82 9.51 -21.52
C VAL A 201 10.00 8.78 -22.59
N LEU A 202 8.69 8.68 -22.40
CA LEU A 202 7.74 8.06 -23.35
C LEU A 202 7.73 8.79 -24.71
N ALA A 203 7.82 10.12 -24.72
CA ALA A 203 7.83 10.92 -25.95
C ALA A 203 9.18 10.88 -26.70
N GLN A 204 10.29 10.63 -26.00
CA GLN A 204 11.63 10.55 -26.59
C GLN A 204 11.97 9.14 -27.08
N ASN A 205 11.62 8.11 -26.29
CA ASN A 205 12.07 6.73 -26.50
C ASN A 205 10.94 5.79 -26.97
N GLY A 206 9.69 6.25 -26.99
CA GLY A 206 8.54 5.39 -27.21
C GLY A 206 8.20 4.53 -25.98
N LEU A 207 7.47 3.43 -26.20
CA LEU A 207 7.12 2.49 -25.13
C LEU A 207 8.37 1.83 -24.55
N GLY A 208 8.39 1.70 -23.22
CA GLY A 208 9.45 1.02 -22.50
C GLY A 208 9.59 -0.48 -22.85
N PRO A 209 10.71 -1.11 -22.48
CA PRO A 209 10.99 -2.51 -22.81
C PRO A 209 9.95 -3.46 -22.23
N ASN A 210 9.47 -4.41 -23.04
CA ASN A 210 8.55 -5.48 -22.62
C ASN A 210 7.28 -5.00 -21.90
N VAL A 211 6.70 -3.86 -22.34
CA VAL A 211 5.36 -3.44 -21.88
C VAL A 211 4.32 -4.47 -22.33
N SER A 212 3.69 -5.14 -21.36
CA SER A 212 2.59 -6.06 -21.58
C SER A 212 1.25 -5.39 -21.28
N PHE A 213 0.23 -5.67 -22.09
CA PHE A 213 -1.13 -5.22 -21.85
C PHE A 213 -1.84 -6.02 -20.74
N PHE A 214 -1.45 -7.29 -20.54
CA PHE A 214 -1.93 -8.15 -19.46
C PHE A 214 -0.87 -9.18 -19.03
N ASN A 215 -0.49 -9.15 -17.76
CA ASN A 215 0.48 -10.07 -17.18
C ASN A 215 -0.23 -11.16 -16.37
N HIS A 216 -0.59 -12.25 -17.05
CA HIS A 216 -1.33 -13.38 -16.48
C HIS A 216 -0.63 -14.08 -15.30
N ARG A 217 0.67 -13.84 -15.08
CA ARG A 217 1.44 -14.46 -13.98
C ARG A 217 1.38 -13.63 -12.71
N GLN A 218 1.70 -12.34 -12.82
CA GLN A 218 1.95 -11.48 -11.65
C GLN A 218 0.72 -10.64 -11.25
N PHE A 219 -0.40 -10.70 -11.98
CA PHE A 219 -1.61 -9.93 -11.66
C PHE A 219 -2.19 -10.12 -10.24
N PRO A 220 -2.01 -11.26 -9.51
CA PRO A 220 -2.46 -11.34 -8.11
C PRO A 220 -1.74 -10.32 -7.20
N LEU A 221 -0.47 -10.02 -7.47
CA LEU A 221 0.30 -9.00 -6.74
C LEU A 221 -0.28 -7.60 -7.00
N PHE A 222 -0.61 -7.31 -8.27
CA PHE A 222 -1.28 -6.08 -8.65
C PHE A 222 -2.65 -5.92 -7.96
N LEU A 223 -3.46 -6.97 -7.88
CA LEU A 223 -4.76 -6.95 -7.21
C LEU A 223 -4.65 -6.61 -5.70
N GLY A 224 -3.59 -7.07 -5.03
CA GLY A 224 -3.28 -6.68 -3.65
C GLY A 224 -2.86 -5.20 -3.54
N SER A 225 -1.95 -4.74 -4.40
CA SER A 225 -1.52 -3.33 -4.49
C SER A 225 -2.66 -2.37 -4.86
N ALA A 226 -3.63 -2.85 -5.64
CA ALA A 226 -4.86 -2.13 -5.99
C ALA A 226 -5.74 -1.91 -4.76
N ALA A 227 -5.99 -2.96 -3.96
CA ALA A 227 -6.75 -2.86 -2.72
C ALA A 227 -6.02 -2.03 -1.64
N TYR A 228 -4.68 -2.10 -1.60
CA TYR A 228 -3.83 -1.26 -0.75
C TYR A 228 -4.00 0.23 -1.09
N THR A 229 -3.96 0.59 -2.38
CA THR A 229 -4.00 1.97 -2.88
C THR A 229 -5.27 2.72 -2.47
N PHE A 230 -6.40 2.02 -2.37
CA PHE A 230 -7.69 2.61 -1.99
C PHE A 230 -8.09 2.34 -0.53
N GLU A 231 -7.13 2.00 0.34
CA GLU A 231 -7.37 1.97 1.79
C GLU A 231 -7.40 3.38 2.37
N GLY A 232 -8.40 3.62 3.23
CA GLY A 232 -8.44 4.74 4.16
C GLY A 232 -9.54 4.58 5.21
N TYR A 233 -10.13 3.38 5.32
CA TYR A 233 -11.31 3.06 6.12
C TYR A 233 -11.09 3.27 7.61
N ALA A 234 -9.85 3.10 8.08
CA ALA A 234 -9.44 3.44 9.45
C ALA A 234 -9.68 4.93 9.80
N LEU A 235 -9.60 5.84 8.82
CA LEU A 235 -9.61 7.29 9.02
C LEU A 235 -10.92 7.98 8.62
N ILE A 236 -11.73 7.39 7.71
CA ILE A 236 -13.01 7.97 7.25
C ILE A 236 -13.93 8.32 8.43
N LEU A 237 -14.21 7.37 9.33
CA LEU A 237 -15.16 7.60 10.43
C LEU A 237 -14.63 8.59 11.49
N PRO A 238 -13.37 8.51 11.96
CA PRO A 238 -12.78 9.56 12.79
C PRO A 238 -12.89 10.97 12.16
N ILE A 239 -12.59 11.11 10.86
CA ILE A 239 -12.72 12.40 10.17
C ILE A 239 -14.18 12.84 10.11
N ALA A 240 -15.11 11.94 9.75
CA ALA A 240 -16.54 12.23 9.71
C ALA A 240 -17.08 12.72 11.07
N THR A 241 -16.68 12.09 12.19
CA THR A 241 -17.08 12.55 13.54
C THR A 241 -16.53 13.94 13.91
N ALA A 242 -15.39 14.34 13.35
CA ALA A 242 -14.77 15.63 13.64
C ALA A 242 -15.36 16.78 12.80
N MET A 243 -16.13 16.49 11.74
CA MET A 243 -16.68 17.49 10.81
C MET A 243 -17.85 18.26 11.42
N ARG A 244 -17.87 19.59 11.18
CA ARG A 244 -19.03 20.47 11.48
C ARG A 244 -20.34 20.04 10.79
N ARG A 245 -20.24 19.39 9.62
CA ARG A 245 -21.37 18.95 8.79
C ARG A 245 -21.09 17.54 8.24
N PRO A 246 -21.26 16.47 9.04
CA PRO A 246 -20.90 15.10 8.64
C PRO A 246 -21.66 14.61 7.41
N GLN A 247 -22.83 15.18 7.10
CA GLN A 247 -23.63 14.86 5.91
C GLN A 247 -22.89 15.13 4.60
N LYS A 248 -21.88 16.03 4.60
CA LYS A 248 -21.05 16.31 3.42
C LYS A 248 -19.96 15.27 3.16
N ILE A 249 -19.79 14.25 4.01
CA ILE A 249 -18.71 13.25 3.86
C ILE A 249 -18.78 12.52 2.51
N SER A 250 -19.97 12.14 2.04
CA SER A 250 -20.12 11.39 0.79
C SER A 250 -19.63 12.19 -0.43
N LEU A 251 -19.86 13.50 -0.45
CA LEU A 251 -19.35 14.39 -1.51
C LEU A 251 -17.83 14.53 -1.45
N LEU A 252 -17.25 14.62 -0.25
CA LEU A 252 -15.79 14.64 -0.08
C LEU A 252 -15.16 13.32 -0.52
N LEU A 253 -15.80 12.18 -0.22
CA LEU A 253 -15.34 10.87 -0.68
C LEU A 253 -15.36 10.78 -2.20
N VAL A 254 -16.42 11.23 -2.89
CA VAL A 254 -16.43 11.28 -4.38
C VAL A 254 -15.24 12.09 -4.90
N LEU A 255 -15.06 13.33 -4.41
CA LEU A 255 -14.01 14.22 -4.92
C LEU A 255 -12.60 13.66 -4.67
N VAL A 256 -12.33 13.10 -3.49
CA VAL A 256 -11.02 12.52 -3.18
C VAL A 256 -10.79 11.20 -3.92
N MET A 257 -11.78 10.30 -3.97
CA MET A 257 -11.61 9.00 -4.63
C MET A 257 -11.46 9.14 -6.14
N SER A 258 -12.20 10.04 -6.80
CA SER A 258 -12.02 10.32 -8.23
C SER A 258 -10.64 10.91 -8.52
N LEU A 259 -10.15 11.83 -7.67
CA LEU A 259 -8.79 12.37 -7.78
C LEU A 259 -7.73 11.27 -7.56
N CYS A 260 -7.91 10.40 -6.58
CA CYS A 260 -7.01 9.29 -6.34
C CYS A 260 -7.01 8.28 -7.50
N ALA A 261 -8.16 8.00 -8.10
CA ALA A 261 -8.26 7.13 -9.28
C ALA A 261 -7.55 7.71 -10.50
N ALA A 262 -7.78 8.99 -10.79
CA ALA A 262 -7.10 9.69 -11.90
C ALA A 262 -5.58 9.70 -11.70
N LEU A 263 -5.09 10.03 -10.50
CA LEU A 263 -3.66 10.01 -10.18
C LEU A 263 -3.08 8.60 -10.21
N ALA A 264 -3.79 7.60 -9.69
CA ALA A 264 -3.33 6.22 -9.66
C ALA A 264 -3.16 5.64 -11.07
N ILE A 265 -4.13 5.88 -11.95
CA ILE A 265 -4.09 5.45 -13.35
C ILE A 265 -3.02 6.23 -14.12
N ALA A 266 -2.95 7.56 -13.95
CA ALA A 266 -1.96 8.38 -14.65
C ALA A 266 -0.53 8.02 -14.24
N VAL A 267 -0.23 7.95 -12.94
CA VAL A 267 1.12 7.64 -12.44
C VAL A 267 1.46 6.18 -12.72
N GLY A 268 0.58 5.23 -12.37
CA GLY A 268 0.83 3.81 -12.63
C GLY A 268 1.00 3.49 -14.11
N GLY A 269 0.05 3.95 -14.94
CA GLY A 269 0.01 3.67 -16.37
C GLY A 269 1.11 4.37 -17.17
N LEU A 270 1.28 5.69 -17.03
CA LEU A 270 2.29 6.42 -17.81
C LEU A 270 3.72 6.07 -17.40
N SER A 271 3.97 5.85 -16.11
CA SER A 271 5.31 5.41 -15.67
C SER A 271 5.61 3.97 -16.10
N TYR A 272 4.66 3.04 -16.02
CA TYR A 272 4.89 1.68 -16.56
C TYR A 272 5.06 1.71 -18.09
N ALA A 273 4.27 2.50 -18.82
CA ALA A 273 4.44 2.67 -20.26
C ALA A 273 5.80 3.25 -20.64
N ALA A 274 6.39 4.12 -19.81
CA ALA A 274 7.72 4.72 -20.04
C ALA A 274 8.89 3.79 -19.68
N PHE A 275 8.80 3.02 -18.58
CA PHE A 275 9.93 2.24 -18.04
C PHE A 275 9.84 0.72 -18.27
N GLY A 276 8.65 0.20 -18.62
CA GLY A 276 8.48 -1.22 -18.96
C GLY A 276 8.89 -2.18 -17.85
N ASP A 277 9.58 -3.26 -18.18
CA ASP A 277 10.10 -4.25 -17.21
C ASP A 277 11.20 -3.71 -16.28
N THR A 278 11.81 -2.57 -16.60
CA THR A 278 12.80 -1.88 -15.74
C THR A 278 12.20 -1.01 -14.62
N THR A 279 10.86 -0.98 -14.53
CA THR A 279 10.15 -0.24 -13.47
C THR A 279 10.52 -0.78 -12.08
N GLN A 280 11.12 0.06 -11.24
CA GLN A 280 11.51 -0.28 -9.87
C GLN A 280 10.28 -0.32 -8.94
N PRO A 281 10.35 -1.04 -7.80
CA PRO A 281 9.28 -1.04 -6.78
C PRO A 281 8.86 0.36 -6.32
N ILE A 282 9.75 1.35 -6.42
CA ILE A 282 9.52 2.75 -6.08
C ILE A 282 9.91 3.61 -7.28
N ILE A 283 8.94 4.31 -7.87
CA ILE A 283 9.15 5.04 -9.13
C ILE A 283 10.19 6.18 -9.07
N ILE A 284 10.43 6.75 -7.88
CA ILE A 284 11.45 7.79 -7.66
C ILE A 284 12.88 7.24 -7.87
N LEU A 285 13.06 5.91 -7.88
CA LEU A 285 14.33 5.28 -8.20
C LEU A 285 14.60 5.22 -9.72
N ASN A 286 13.56 5.25 -10.57
CA ASN A 286 13.71 5.39 -12.03
C ASN A 286 13.93 6.85 -12.49
N MET A 287 13.76 7.84 -11.60
CA MET A 287 13.95 9.25 -11.95
C MET A 287 15.46 9.58 -12.08
N PRO A 288 15.86 10.55 -12.95
CA PRO A 288 17.26 10.91 -13.15
C PRO A 288 17.96 11.28 -11.84
N ALA A 289 18.91 10.44 -11.39
CA ALA A 289 19.54 10.58 -10.08
C ALA A 289 20.33 11.89 -9.96
N GLN A 290 20.98 12.33 -11.03
CA GLN A 290 21.80 13.54 -11.06
C GLN A 290 20.97 14.85 -10.96
N SER A 291 19.63 14.76 -11.05
CA SER A 291 18.77 15.92 -10.87
C SER A 291 18.62 16.29 -9.38
N ILE A 292 18.93 17.55 -9.06
CA ILE A 292 18.69 18.14 -7.73
C ILE A 292 17.21 17.97 -7.31
N ILE A 293 16.27 17.99 -8.27
CA ILE A 293 14.83 17.80 -8.02
C ILE A 293 14.59 16.37 -7.50
N THR A 294 15.15 15.35 -8.15
CA THR A 294 15.04 13.95 -7.69
C THR A 294 15.54 13.78 -6.26
N GLN A 295 16.69 14.37 -5.92
CA GLN A 295 17.27 14.26 -4.58
C GLN A 295 16.47 15.03 -3.53
N THR A 296 16.00 16.23 -3.87
CA THR A 296 15.09 17.00 -3.02
C THR A 296 13.81 16.19 -2.73
N LEU A 297 13.23 15.55 -3.75
CA LEU A 297 12.04 14.72 -3.58
C LEU A 297 12.32 13.49 -2.70
N ARG A 298 13.42 12.76 -2.91
CA ARG A 298 13.80 11.60 -2.07
C ARG A 298 13.87 11.97 -0.59
N ILE A 299 14.51 13.10 -0.27
CA ILE A 299 14.62 13.60 1.11
C ILE A 299 13.25 14.05 1.64
N VAL A 300 12.52 14.89 0.91
CA VAL A 300 11.22 15.44 1.34
C VAL A 300 10.17 14.35 1.55
N TYR A 301 10.08 13.37 0.65
CA TYR A 301 9.17 12.22 0.81
C TYR A 301 9.58 11.33 1.97
N GLY A 302 10.87 11.04 2.15
CA GLY A 302 11.33 10.25 3.29
C GLY A 302 11.00 10.91 4.63
N LEU A 303 11.24 12.22 4.77
CA LEU A 303 10.83 12.99 5.95
C LEU A 303 9.30 13.02 6.13
N ALA A 304 8.52 13.15 5.05
CA ALA A 304 7.06 13.12 5.09
C ALA A 304 6.51 11.74 5.53
N ILE A 305 7.21 10.64 5.20
CA ILE A 305 6.84 9.29 5.63
C ILE A 305 7.28 9.03 7.07
N ILE A 306 8.48 9.46 7.50
CA ILE A 306 8.89 9.47 8.92
C ILE A 306 7.85 10.21 9.77
N GLY A 307 7.33 11.35 9.31
CA GLY A 307 6.23 12.07 9.95
C GLY A 307 4.85 11.39 9.83
N THR A 308 4.66 10.46 8.89
CA THR A 308 3.40 9.73 8.69
C THR A 308 3.33 8.44 9.52
N THR A 309 4.44 7.71 9.70
CA THR A 309 4.47 6.43 10.44
C THR A 309 3.88 6.51 11.87
N PRO A 310 4.20 7.52 12.71
CA PRO A 310 3.58 7.68 14.04
C PRO A 310 2.06 7.84 14.00
N LEU A 311 1.50 8.34 12.88
CA LEU A 311 0.07 8.53 12.69
C LEU A 311 -0.64 7.23 12.33
N MET A 312 -0.01 6.38 11.50
CA MET A 312 -0.53 5.05 11.19
C MET A 312 -0.48 4.15 12.43
N MET A 313 0.59 4.28 13.22
CA MET A 313 0.74 3.62 14.52
C MET A 313 -0.24 4.14 15.60
N PHE A 314 -0.76 5.37 15.50
CA PHE A 314 -1.64 5.94 16.53
C PHE A 314 -2.99 5.20 16.68
N PRO A 315 -3.76 4.89 15.61
CA PRO A 315 -4.88 3.96 15.67
C PRO A 315 -4.49 2.61 16.27
N THR A 316 -3.37 2.03 15.85
CA THR A 316 -2.88 0.74 16.33
C THR A 316 -2.66 0.74 17.84
N PHE A 317 -1.93 1.71 18.39
CA PHE A 317 -1.76 1.84 19.83
C PHE A 317 -3.08 2.08 20.56
N LYS A 318 -3.98 2.89 19.99
CA LYS A 318 -5.30 3.17 20.57
C LYS A 318 -6.22 1.93 20.60
N LEU A 319 -6.03 0.99 19.68
CA LEU A 319 -6.77 -0.27 19.62
C LEU A 319 -6.17 -1.35 20.53
N LEU A 320 -4.84 -1.48 20.59
CA LEU A 320 -4.15 -2.55 21.33
C LEU A 320 -3.86 -2.21 22.80
N GLU A 321 -3.51 -0.96 23.15
CA GLU A 321 -3.23 -0.59 24.56
C GLU A 321 -4.39 -0.95 25.52
N PRO A 322 -5.68 -0.73 25.17
CA PRO A 322 -6.78 -1.11 26.06
C PRO A 322 -7.01 -2.61 26.18
N LEU A 323 -6.49 -3.43 25.26
CA LEU A 323 -6.58 -4.89 25.33
C LEU A 323 -5.54 -5.46 26.30
N LEU A 324 -4.33 -4.88 26.32
CA LEU A 324 -3.22 -5.33 27.17
C LEU A 324 -3.22 -4.70 28.57
N PHE A 325 -3.55 -3.40 28.67
CA PHE A 325 -3.44 -2.63 29.92
C PHE A 325 -4.81 -2.16 30.47
N GLY A 326 -5.90 -2.52 29.79
CA GLY A 326 -7.24 -2.01 30.11
C GLY A 326 -7.36 -0.49 29.95
N ASN A 327 -8.44 0.07 30.51
CA ASN A 327 -8.66 1.52 30.59
C ASN A 327 -7.77 2.22 31.65
N ARG A 328 -6.72 1.57 32.17
CA ARG A 328 -5.85 2.13 33.21
C ARG A 328 -5.02 3.30 32.66
N SER A 329 -5.13 4.45 33.31
CA SER A 329 -4.41 5.67 32.95
C SER A 329 -2.97 5.62 33.46
N GLY A 330 -1.99 5.73 32.55
CA GLY A 330 -0.57 5.84 32.90
C GLY A 330 -0.16 7.21 33.48
N LYS A 331 -1.10 7.92 34.11
CA LYS A 331 -0.83 9.12 34.94
C LYS A 331 -0.49 8.74 36.39
N ASN A 332 -1.12 7.69 36.93
CA ASN A 332 -1.08 7.36 38.37
C ASN A 332 -0.28 6.08 38.68
N SER A 333 0.43 5.50 37.70
CA SER A 333 1.25 4.30 37.88
C SER A 333 2.43 4.34 36.93
N LEU A 334 3.66 4.31 37.46
CA LEU A 334 4.87 4.20 36.65
C LEU A 334 4.92 2.86 35.91
N GLY A 335 4.50 1.75 36.52
CA GLY A 335 4.44 0.44 35.85
C GLY A 335 3.57 0.46 34.59
N VAL A 336 2.35 1.01 34.66
CA VAL A 336 1.47 1.15 33.49
C VAL A 336 2.02 2.17 32.47
N LYS A 337 2.72 3.22 32.94
CA LYS A 337 3.38 4.21 32.06
C LYS A 337 4.51 3.56 31.26
N SER A 338 5.40 2.82 31.93
CA SER A 338 6.55 2.15 31.32
C SER A 338 6.13 0.97 30.44
N GLY A 339 5.18 0.15 30.88
CA GLY A 339 4.62 -0.94 30.06
C GLY A 339 4.06 -0.44 28.72
N LYS A 340 3.33 0.69 28.72
CA LYS A 340 2.84 1.32 27.49
C LYS A 340 3.96 1.88 26.60
N THR A 341 5.04 2.41 27.19
CA THR A 341 6.24 2.84 26.45
C THR A 341 6.94 1.66 25.79
N VAL A 342 7.22 0.59 26.55
CA VAL A 342 7.88 -0.64 26.06
C VAL A 342 7.04 -1.31 24.96
N PHE A 343 5.71 -1.37 25.13
CA PHE A 343 4.80 -1.89 24.11
C PHE A 343 4.88 -1.10 22.79
N ARG A 344 4.86 0.24 22.84
CA ARG A 344 4.99 1.07 21.63
C ARG A 344 6.33 0.88 20.93
N LEU A 345 7.42 0.79 21.69
CA LEU A 345 8.77 0.60 21.14
C LEU A 345 8.97 -0.80 20.56
N SER A 346 8.49 -1.85 21.23
CA SER A 346 8.55 -3.23 20.70
C SER A 346 7.73 -3.39 19.42
N MET A 347 6.56 -2.74 19.32
CA MET A 347 5.80 -2.69 18.06
C MET A 347 6.55 -1.96 16.94
N LEU A 348 7.25 -0.86 17.25
CA LEU A 348 8.07 -0.15 16.26
C LEU A 348 9.26 -1.00 15.80
N VAL A 349 9.95 -1.68 16.72
CA VAL A 349 11.03 -2.63 16.41
C VAL A 349 10.51 -3.78 15.54
N ALA A 350 9.34 -4.34 15.84
CA ALA A 350 8.73 -5.39 15.02
C ALA A 350 8.41 -4.91 13.59
N VAL A 351 7.89 -3.69 13.43
CA VAL A 351 7.66 -3.06 12.11
C VAL A 351 8.97 -2.91 11.33
N LEU A 352 10.04 -2.41 11.96
CA LEU A 352 11.32 -2.24 11.29
C LEU A 352 12.01 -3.57 10.98
N PHE A 353 11.85 -4.59 11.83
CA PHE A 353 12.34 -5.94 11.55
C PHE A 353 11.63 -6.57 10.35
N VAL A 354 10.29 -6.46 10.27
CA VAL A 354 9.51 -6.92 9.11
C VAL A 354 9.85 -6.12 7.86
N ALA A 355 10.07 -4.81 7.96
CA ALA A 355 10.54 -3.99 6.86
C ALA A 355 11.92 -4.45 6.35
N ALA A 356 12.85 -4.75 7.26
CA ALA A 356 14.19 -5.24 6.90
C ALA A 356 14.16 -6.60 6.20
N LYS A 357 13.28 -7.53 6.61
CA LYS A 357 13.10 -8.82 5.93
C LYS A 357 12.22 -8.74 4.67
N GLY A 358 11.42 -7.69 4.51
CA GLY A 358 10.53 -7.49 3.37
C GLY A 358 11.08 -6.60 2.25
N ILE A 359 12.27 -6.02 2.41
CA ILE A 359 12.78 -4.96 1.51
C ILE A 359 12.95 -5.41 0.06
N GLU A 360 13.52 -6.59 -0.16
CA GLU A 360 13.76 -7.16 -1.49
C GLU A 360 12.45 -7.49 -2.24
N ARG A 361 11.34 -7.61 -1.51
CA ARG A 361 10.06 -8.16 -1.98
C ARG A 361 8.89 -7.25 -1.57
N LEU A 362 9.13 -5.94 -1.62
CA LEU A 362 8.19 -4.91 -1.17
C LEU A 362 6.81 -5.01 -1.84
N ASP A 363 6.75 -5.32 -3.13
CA ASP A 363 5.50 -5.50 -3.87
C ASP A 363 4.71 -6.73 -3.39
N ARG A 364 5.41 -7.82 -3.04
CA ARG A 364 4.81 -9.02 -2.42
C ARG A 364 4.30 -8.71 -1.01
N LEU A 365 5.04 -7.92 -0.22
CA LEU A 365 4.63 -7.49 1.12
C LEU A 365 3.36 -6.63 1.07
N VAL A 366 3.34 -5.65 0.17
CA VAL A 366 2.18 -4.79 -0.12
C VAL A 366 0.98 -5.62 -0.57
N ALA A 367 1.19 -6.63 -1.42
CA ALA A 367 0.12 -7.51 -1.88
C ALA A 367 -0.49 -8.37 -0.77
N ILE A 368 0.34 -8.96 0.12
CA ILE A 368 -0.13 -9.73 1.29
C ILE A 368 -0.99 -8.84 2.20
N VAL A 369 -0.49 -7.65 2.56
CA VAL A 369 -1.23 -6.67 3.39
C VAL A 369 -2.54 -6.26 2.71
N GLY A 370 -2.52 -6.07 1.40
CA GLY A 370 -3.70 -5.85 0.57
C GLY A 370 -4.73 -6.97 0.72
N GLY A 371 -4.32 -8.22 0.51
CA GLY A 371 -5.19 -9.41 0.56
C GLY A 371 -5.79 -9.72 1.93
N ILE A 372 -4.97 -9.74 3.00
CA ILE A 372 -5.41 -10.19 4.34
C ILE A 372 -6.15 -9.12 5.14
N ALA A 373 -5.92 -7.83 4.86
CA ALA A 373 -6.44 -6.72 5.67
C ALA A 373 -7.25 -5.72 4.86
N CYS A 374 -6.70 -5.19 3.76
CA CYS A 374 -7.36 -4.12 3.01
C CYS A 374 -8.61 -4.62 2.25
N VAL A 375 -8.54 -5.78 1.60
CA VAL A 375 -9.69 -6.38 0.89
C VAL A 375 -10.89 -6.65 1.83
N PRO A 376 -10.73 -7.29 3.00
CA PRO A 376 -11.82 -7.41 3.97
C PRO A 376 -12.37 -6.07 4.47
N LEU A 377 -11.49 -5.10 4.77
CA LEU A 377 -11.89 -3.75 5.22
C LEU A 377 -12.71 -2.98 4.17
N ALA A 378 -12.41 -3.20 2.89
CA ALA A 378 -13.02 -2.50 1.76
C ALA A 378 -14.28 -3.17 1.19
N PHE A 379 -14.28 -4.50 1.05
CA PHE A 379 -15.28 -5.22 0.26
C PHE A 379 -16.13 -6.20 1.08
N ILE A 380 -15.67 -6.66 2.24
CA ILE A 380 -16.43 -7.61 3.06
C ILE A 380 -17.20 -6.87 4.15
N TYR A 381 -16.50 -6.13 5.01
CA TYR A 381 -17.11 -5.57 6.22
C TYR A 381 -18.14 -4.45 5.93
N PRO A 382 -17.90 -3.43 5.06
CA PRO A 382 -18.88 -2.36 4.88
C PRO A 382 -20.21 -2.84 4.30
N PRO A 383 -20.25 -3.70 3.25
CA PRO A 383 -21.50 -4.26 2.75
C PRO A 383 -22.26 -5.09 3.79
N LEU A 384 -21.58 -5.86 4.65
CA LEU A 384 -22.22 -6.59 5.75
C LEU A 384 -22.88 -5.63 6.75
N LEU A 385 -22.17 -4.58 7.19
CA LEU A 385 -22.75 -3.55 8.06
C LEU A 385 -23.99 -2.90 7.41
N HIS A 386 -23.90 -2.60 6.11
CA HIS A 386 -24.98 -1.97 5.35
C HIS A 386 -26.20 -2.89 5.20
N LEU A 387 -26.00 -4.18 4.90
CA LEU A 387 -27.07 -5.19 4.87
C LEU A 387 -27.78 -5.28 6.23
N ARG A 388 -27.05 -5.23 7.34
CA ARG A 388 -27.64 -5.29 8.69
C ARG A 388 -28.44 -4.03 9.07
N VAL A 389 -28.02 -2.85 8.63
CA VAL A 389 -28.65 -1.56 8.98
C VAL A 389 -29.80 -1.18 8.03
N PHE A 390 -29.66 -1.43 6.72
CA PHE A 390 -30.61 -0.97 5.70
C PHE A 390 -31.32 -2.12 4.94
N GLY A 391 -30.91 -3.38 5.12
CA GLY A 391 -31.40 -4.51 4.31
C GLY A 391 -32.86 -4.91 4.49
N ARG A 392 -33.60 -4.30 5.43
CA ARG A 392 -35.01 -4.61 5.74
C ARG A 392 -36.05 -3.93 4.83
N GLY A 393 -35.64 -3.07 3.88
CA GLY A 393 -36.56 -2.44 2.93
C GLY A 393 -36.95 -3.36 1.76
N ASN A 394 -38.23 -3.32 1.35
CA ASN A 394 -38.76 -4.12 0.23
C ASN A 394 -38.78 -3.40 -1.14
N SER A 395 -38.39 -2.12 -1.18
CA SER A 395 -38.27 -1.31 -2.41
C SER A 395 -37.29 -1.93 -3.41
N ILE A 396 -37.55 -1.74 -4.70
CA ILE A 396 -36.70 -2.19 -5.82
C ILE A 396 -35.23 -1.78 -5.60
N ARG A 397 -34.98 -0.52 -5.22
CA ARG A 397 -33.63 0.00 -4.92
C ARG A 397 -32.94 -0.74 -3.76
N ALA A 398 -33.71 -1.19 -2.76
CA ALA A 398 -33.19 -1.97 -1.65
C ALA A 398 -32.85 -3.41 -2.06
N ARG A 399 -33.60 -4.03 -2.98
CA ARG A 399 -33.25 -5.33 -3.57
C ARG A 399 -31.95 -5.26 -4.37
N TRP A 400 -31.83 -4.28 -5.29
CA TRP A 400 -30.60 -4.06 -6.04
C TRP A 400 -29.40 -3.85 -5.13
N THR A 401 -29.54 -3.02 -4.09
CA THR A 401 -28.49 -2.79 -3.08
C THR A 401 -28.16 -4.06 -2.28
N ARG A 402 -29.13 -4.96 -2.06
CA ARG A 402 -28.90 -6.24 -1.37
C ARG A 402 -28.09 -7.21 -2.26
N VAL A 403 -28.44 -7.29 -3.54
CA VAL A 403 -27.73 -8.14 -4.53
C VAL A 403 -26.31 -7.64 -4.76
N SER A 404 -26.12 -6.33 -4.97
CA SER A 404 -24.78 -5.74 -5.14
C SER A 404 -23.91 -5.98 -3.91
N ASN A 405 -24.47 -5.88 -2.69
CA ASN A 405 -23.71 -6.12 -1.47
C ASN A 405 -23.27 -7.57 -1.33
N TRP A 406 -24.13 -8.55 -1.63
CA TRP A 406 -23.73 -9.95 -1.62
C TRP A 406 -22.68 -10.28 -2.70
N PHE A 407 -22.84 -9.72 -3.90
CA PHE A 407 -21.83 -9.85 -4.96
C PHE A 407 -20.47 -9.30 -4.52
N ILE A 408 -20.41 -8.09 -3.96
CA ILE A 408 -19.16 -7.48 -3.48
C ILE A 408 -18.55 -8.29 -2.32
N ILE A 409 -19.36 -8.85 -1.41
CA ILE A 409 -18.86 -9.73 -0.33
C ILE A 409 -18.22 -11.00 -0.89
N VAL A 410 -18.91 -11.72 -1.78
CA VAL A 410 -18.39 -12.96 -2.36
C VAL A 410 -17.13 -12.69 -3.19
N ALA A 411 -17.16 -11.67 -4.06
CA ALA A 411 -16.00 -11.24 -4.82
C ALA A 411 -14.83 -10.83 -3.89
N GLY A 412 -15.11 -10.14 -2.77
CA GLY A 412 -14.11 -9.76 -1.77
C GLY A 412 -13.49 -10.95 -1.04
N VAL A 413 -14.27 -11.98 -0.71
CA VAL A 413 -13.76 -13.23 -0.11
C VAL A 413 -12.85 -13.96 -1.12
N CYS A 414 -13.33 -14.18 -2.34
CA CYS A 414 -12.53 -14.82 -3.40
C CYS A 414 -11.24 -14.04 -3.68
N LEU A 415 -11.31 -12.71 -3.78
CA LEU A 415 -10.17 -11.84 -3.99
C LEU A 415 -9.16 -11.90 -2.84
N SER A 416 -9.63 -11.90 -1.59
CA SER A 416 -8.77 -11.98 -0.39
C SER A 416 -7.97 -13.29 -0.38
N VAL A 417 -8.65 -14.42 -0.59
CA VAL A 417 -8.01 -15.75 -0.65
C VAL A 417 -7.02 -15.82 -1.83
N TYR A 418 -7.45 -15.40 -3.02
CA TYR A 418 -6.65 -15.49 -4.25
C TYR A 418 -5.37 -14.63 -4.20
N VAL A 419 -5.50 -13.36 -3.78
CA VAL A 419 -4.36 -12.45 -3.63
C VAL A 419 -3.39 -12.95 -2.56
N THR A 420 -3.91 -13.40 -1.41
CA THR A 420 -3.07 -13.88 -0.31
C THR A 420 -2.31 -15.15 -0.70
N ALA A 421 -2.98 -16.15 -1.27
CA ALA A 421 -2.34 -17.37 -1.76
C ALA A 421 -1.31 -17.08 -2.86
N GLY A 422 -1.67 -16.25 -3.85
CA GLY A 422 -0.77 -15.87 -4.94
C GLY A 422 0.47 -15.11 -4.48
N ALA A 423 0.35 -14.27 -3.45
CA ALA A 423 1.49 -13.54 -2.89
C ALA A 423 2.36 -14.40 -1.96
N ILE A 424 1.77 -15.33 -1.20
CA ILE A 424 2.51 -16.28 -0.34
C ILE A 424 3.28 -17.31 -1.17
N ASN A 425 2.68 -17.89 -2.21
CA ASN A 425 3.38 -18.85 -3.07
C ASN A 425 4.61 -18.21 -3.72
N ARG A 426 4.47 -16.96 -4.16
CA ARG A 426 5.56 -16.12 -4.70
C ARG A 426 6.51 -15.60 -3.62
N TRP A 427 6.36 -15.92 -2.34
CA TRP A 427 7.26 -15.46 -1.27
C TRP A 427 8.51 -16.35 -1.09
N LYS A 428 8.53 -17.58 -1.63
CA LYS A 428 9.71 -18.47 -1.55
C LYS A 428 10.92 -17.88 -2.29
N MET A 429 12.13 -18.12 -1.78
CA MET A 429 13.38 -17.74 -2.47
C MET A 429 13.36 -18.37 -3.87
N SER A 430 13.60 -17.55 -4.88
CA SER A 430 13.67 -18.05 -6.25
C SER A 430 15.08 -18.57 -6.49
N PHE A 431 15.15 -19.75 -7.09
CA PHE A 431 16.40 -20.43 -7.43
C PHE A 431 16.90 -19.88 -8.76
N ILE A 432 18.16 -19.45 -8.82
CA ILE A 432 18.75 -18.82 -9.99
C ILE A 432 19.74 -19.80 -10.63
N HIS A 433 19.40 -20.23 -11.84
CA HIS A 433 20.22 -21.08 -12.71
C HIS A 433 20.83 -20.20 -13.81
N ILE A 434 22.14 -19.98 -13.76
CA ILE A 434 22.89 -19.22 -14.78
C ILE A 434 23.68 -20.20 -15.64
N VAL A 435 23.56 -20.09 -16.96
CA VAL A 435 24.34 -20.88 -17.93
C VAL A 435 25.16 -19.95 -18.82
N LEU A 436 26.46 -20.12 -18.82
CA LEU A 436 27.39 -19.40 -19.70
C LEU A 436 27.64 -20.22 -20.97
N LEU A 437 27.40 -19.60 -22.13
CA LEU A 437 27.42 -20.22 -23.44
C LEU A 437 28.66 -19.80 -24.24
N PRO A 438 29.58 -20.73 -24.56
CA PRO A 438 30.73 -20.46 -25.41
C PRO A 438 30.34 -20.58 -26.89
N VAL A 439 29.65 -19.56 -27.42
CA VAL A 439 29.21 -19.53 -28.83
C VAL A 439 30.42 -19.40 -29.76
N LYS A 440 30.50 -20.29 -30.77
CA LYS A 440 31.57 -20.35 -31.77
C LYS A 440 31.72 -19.02 -32.54
N PRO A 441 32.94 -18.61 -32.94
CA PRO A 441 33.15 -17.39 -33.74
C PRO A 441 32.50 -17.42 -35.13
N ASP A 442 32.36 -18.61 -35.71
CA ASP A 442 31.79 -18.91 -37.02
C ASP A 442 30.30 -19.31 -36.99
N ALA A 443 29.66 -19.30 -35.81
CA ALA A 443 28.24 -19.63 -35.69
C ALA A 443 27.37 -18.66 -36.53
N PRO A 444 26.39 -19.15 -37.31
CA PRO A 444 25.49 -18.29 -38.09
C PRO A 444 24.72 -17.34 -37.16
N LYS A 445 24.85 -16.02 -37.39
CA LYS A 445 24.25 -14.99 -36.51
C LYS A 445 22.74 -15.18 -36.37
N GLU A 446 22.05 -15.47 -37.46
CA GLU A 446 20.60 -15.72 -37.49
C GLU A 446 20.19 -16.89 -36.56
N LEU A 447 21.00 -17.97 -36.52
CA LEU A 447 20.77 -19.11 -35.64
C LEU A 447 21.04 -18.76 -34.17
N VAL A 448 22.08 -17.96 -33.89
CA VAL A 448 22.37 -17.46 -32.54
C VAL A 448 21.24 -16.55 -32.04
N ASP A 449 20.79 -15.60 -32.86
CA ASP A 449 19.69 -14.69 -32.53
C ASP A 449 18.36 -15.46 -32.36
N GLN A 450 18.10 -16.50 -33.18
CA GLN A 450 16.97 -17.40 -32.99
C GLN A 450 17.05 -18.13 -31.64
N VAL A 451 18.18 -18.75 -31.31
CA VAL A 451 18.36 -19.47 -30.02
C VAL A 451 18.20 -18.52 -28.84
N VAL A 452 18.76 -17.31 -28.91
CA VAL A 452 18.58 -16.27 -27.87
C VAL A 452 17.10 -15.90 -27.74
N SER A 453 16.37 -15.73 -28.84
CA SER A 453 14.93 -15.44 -28.83
C SER A 453 14.11 -16.58 -28.22
N GLU A 454 14.38 -17.83 -28.61
CA GLU A 454 13.68 -19.01 -28.09
C GLU A 454 13.97 -19.26 -26.61
N LEU A 455 15.22 -19.07 -26.17
CA LEU A 455 15.59 -19.10 -24.74
C LEU A 455 14.85 -18.02 -23.93
N ASN A 456 14.76 -16.80 -24.44
CA ASN A 456 13.97 -15.73 -23.80
C ASN A 456 12.47 -16.07 -23.76
N ALA A 457 11.95 -16.80 -24.77
CA ALA A 457 10.56 -17.24 -24.82
C ALA A 457 10.24 -18.43 -23.90
N LEU A 458 11.23 -19.18 -23.39
CA LEU A 458 11.01 -20.27 -22.43
C LEU A 458 10.26 -19.83 -21.18
N GLU A 459 10.42 -18.57 -20.77
CA GLU A 459 9.62 -17.97 -19.70
C GLU A 459 8.13 -18.20 -19.97
N GLN A 460 7.63 -17.84 -21.15
CA GLN A 460 6.20 -17.93 -21.49
C GLN A 460 5.70 -19.38 -21.63
N LYS A 461 6.56 -20.27 -22.12
CA LYS A 461 6.25 -21.68 -22.42
C LYS A 461 6.22 -22.58 -21.19
N ILE A 462 7.17 -22.40 -20.26
CA ILE A 462 7.32 -23.26 -19.09
C ILE A 462 6.62 -22.60 -17.88
N PRO A 463 5.57 -23.20 -17.29
CA PRO A 463 4.75 -22.52 -16.28
C PRO A 463 5.48 -22.11 -15.00
N PHE A 464 6.50 -22.87 -14.60
CA PHE A 464 7.27 -22.68 -13.36
C PHE A 464 8.60 -21.93 -13.56
N VAL A 465 8.94 -21.54 -14.80
CA VAL A 465 10.03 -20.58 -15.04
C VAL A 465 9.49 -19.18 -14.72
N ILE A 466 9.99 -18.56 -13.66
CA ILE A 466 9.63 -17.20 -13.24
C ILE A 466 10.13 -16.19 -14.28
N ARG A 467 11.36 -16.37 -14.76
CA ARG A 467 12.03 -15.48 -15.71
C ARG A 467 13.04 -16.25 -16.55
N SER A 468 13.13 -15.90 -17.84
CA SER A 468 14.25 -16.32 -18.69
C SER A 468 14.86 -15.11 -19.39
N ARG A 469 16.18 -14.97 -19.30
CA ARG A 469 16.95 -13.91 -19.99
C ARG A 469 18.24 -14.47 -20.57
N CYS A 470 18.32 -14.55 -21.89
CA CYS A 470 19.55 -14.84 -22.62
C CYS A 470 20.03 -13.60 -23.37
N GLY A 471 21.35 -13.37 -23.39
CA GLY A 471 21.95 -12.26 -24.13
C GLY A 471 23.47 -12.32 -24.24
N LYS A 472 24.03 -11.49 -25.11
CA LYS A 472 25.48 -11.35 -25.29
C LYS A 472 26.10 -10.61 -24.10
N THR A 473 27.26 -11.08 -23.64
CA THR A 473 27.99 -10.41 -22.57
C THR A 473 28.67 -9.14 -23.06
N VAL A 474 28.71 -8.11 -22.20
CA VAL A 474 29.38 -6.82 -22.48
C VAL A 474 30.77 -6.76 -21.84
N THR A 475 31.12 -7.71 -20.97
CA THR A 475 32.43 -7.70 -20.29
C THR A 475 33.54 -8.29 -21.13
N GLN A 476 34.68 -7.58 -21.19
CA GLN A 476 35.92 -8.08 -21.79
C GLN A 476 36.53 -9.25 -20.99
N ARG A 477 36.04 -9.53 -19.78
CA ARG A 477 36.50 -10.63 -18.91
C ARG A 477 35.81 -11.98 -19.19
N GLY A 478 34.90 -12.06 -20.16
CA GLY A 478 34.10 -13.26 -20.45
C GLY A 478 34.87 -14.47 -20.99
N LYS A 479 36.11 -14.27 -21.48
CA LYS A 479 36.91 -15.30 -22.17
C LYS A 479 36.10 -15.96 -23.30
N GLN A 480 36.03 -17.30 -23.37
CA GLN A 480 35.24 -17.99 -24.38
C GLN A 480 33.71 -17.83 -24.22
N TYR A 481 33.22 -17.42 -23.04
CA TYR A 481 31.78 -17.31 -22.78
C TYR A 481 31.23 -15.97 -23.29
N THR A 482 30.76 -15.98 -24.54
CA THR A 482 30.27 -14.78 -25.23
C THR A 482 28.80 -14.46 -24.90
N HIS A 483 28.02 -15.43 -24.46
CA HIS A 483 26.61 -15.27 -24.10
C HIS A 483 26.32 -15.87 -22.72
N ALA A 484 25.28 -15.35 -22.06
CA ALA A 484 24.79 -15.86 -20.79
C ALA A 484 23.27 -15.98 -20.81
N LEU A 485 22.78 -17.11 -20.30
CA LEU A 485 21.38 -17.38 -19.97
C LEU A 485 21.22 -17.30 -18.45
N LEU A 486 20.17 -16.63 -18.00
CA LEU A 486 19.70 -16.63 -16.62
C LEU A 486 18.26 -17.15 -16.60
N VAL A 487 18.02 -18.20 -15.83
CA VAL A 487 16.71 -18.81 -15.58
C VAL A 487 16.41 -18.66 -14.10
N GLU A 488 15.26 -18.08 -13.78
CA GLU A 488 14.75 -17.97 -12.41
C GLU A 488 13.61 -18.98 -12.22
N LEU A 489 13.75 -19.89 -11.25
CA LEU A 489 12.78 -20.95 -10.91
C LEU A 489 12.18 -20.71 -9.51
N GLU A 490 11.05 -21.35 -9.17
CA GLU A 490 10.43 -21.18 -7.84
C GLU A 490 11.11 -22.00 -6.72
N SER A 491 11.89 -23.03 -7.08
CA SER A 491 12.69 -23.86 -6.16
C SER A 491 13.81 -24.58 -6.91
N SER A 492 14.85 -25.01 -6.20
CA SER A 492 15.89 -25.92 -6.72
C SER A 492 15.31 -27.23 -7.25
N ASP A 493 14.24 -27.72 -6.63
CA ASP A 493 13.57 -28.98 -6.98
C ASP A 493 12.97 -28.96 -8.40
N GLN A 494 12.75 -27.77 -8.96
CA GLN A 494 12.24 -27.57 -10.31
C GLN A 494 13.34 -27.57 -11.38
N LEU A 495 14.63 -27.54 -11.01
CA LEU A 495 15.73 -27.50 -11.99
C LEU A 495 15.74 -28.74 -12.89
N GLN A 496 15.49 -29.92 -12.33
CA GLN A 496 15.43 -31.15 -13.12
C GLN A 496 14.21 -31.18 -14.03
N ALA A 497 13.04 -30.75 -13.54
CA ALA A 497 11.84 -30.58 -14.36
C ALA A 497 12.01 -29.52 -15.47
N TYR A 498 12.82 -28.47 -15.24
CA TYR A 498 13.21 -27.50 -16.27
C TYR A 498 14.13 -28.14 -17.31
N ALA A 499 15.17 -28.86 -16.86
CA ALA A 499 16.11 -29.57 -17.72
C ALA A 499 15.39 -30.52 -18.68
N ASP A 500 14.44 -31.33 -18.16
CA ASP A 500 13.71 -32.34 -18.93
C ASP A 500 12.53 -31.79 -19.75
N HIS A 501 12.19 -30.50 -19.64
CA HIS A 501 11.01 -29.93 -20.31
C HIS A 501 11.17 -29.92 -21.84
N ALA A 502 10.15 -30.38 -22.57
CA ALA A 502 10.18 -30.53 -24.03
C ALA A 502 10.61 -29.25 -24.78
N ASP A 503 10.05 -28.09 -24.41
CA ASP A 503 10.46 -26.80 -24.99
C ASP A 503 11.93 -26.43 -24.71
N HIS A 504 12.48 -26.77 -23.54
CA HIS A 504 13.88 -26.52 -23.23
C HIS A 504 14.79 -27.47 -24.00
N GLN A 505 14.44 -28.76 -24.08
CA GLN A 505 15.12 -29.77 -24.89
C GLN A 505 15.16 -29.40 -26.39
N ALA A 506 14.06 -28.83 -26.92
CA ALA A 506 14.00 -28.35 -28.30
C ALA A 506 14.97 -27.19 -28.60
N VAL A 507 15.28 -26.34 -27.60
CA VAL A 507 16.28 -25.28 -27.75
C VAL A 507 17.69 -25.79 -27.48
N LEU A 508 17.85 -26.71 -26.52
CA LEU A 508 19.12 -27.41 -26.25
C LEU A 508 19.67 -28.14 -27.47
N SER A 509 18.82 -28.70 -28.35
CA SER A 509 19.29 -29.33 -29.58
C SER A 509 20.00 -28.33 -30.49
N LYS A 510 19.44 -27.12 -30.67
CA LYS A 510 20.04 -26.04 -31.48
C LYS A 510 21.26 -25.40 -30.82
N ILE A 511 21.29 -25.35 -29.49
CA ILE A 511 22.44 -24.83 -28.73
C ILE A 511 23.70 -25.64 -29.05
N LYS A 512 23.60 -26.97 -29.20
CA LYS A 512 24.74 -27.85 -29.53
C LYS A 512 25.43 -27.48 -30.85
N ASP A 513 24.69 -26.98 -31.83
CA ASP A 513 25.24 -26.59 -33.12
C ASP A 513 26.10 -25.31 -33.03
N ILE A 514 25.76 -24.39 -32.11
CA ILE A 514 26.41 -23.08 -32.00
C ILE A 514 27.48 -22.97 -30.91
N ILE A 515 27.61 -23.92 -29.97
CA ILE A 515 28.63 -23.87 -28.89
C ILE A 515 29.89 -24.67 -29.23
N SER A 516 31.07 -24.15 -28.86
CA SER A 516 32.37 -24.81 -29.09
C SER A 516 32.75 -25.82 -28.00
N GLU A 517 32.23 -25.64 -26.79
CA GLU A 517 32.59 -26.35 -25.56
C GLU A 517 31.34 -26.56 -24.69
N PRO A 518 31.37 -27.46 -23.68
CA PRO A 518 30.31 -27.58 -22.70
C PRO A 518 30.02 -26.23 -22.01
N SER A 519 28.74 -25.90 -21.86
CA SER A 519 28.30 -24.70 -21.14
C SER A 519 28.56 -24.80 -19.63
N LEU A 520 29.00 -23.71 -19.00
CA LEU A 520 29.22 -23.66 -17.55
C LEU A 520 27.94 -23.21 -16.83
N ALA A 521 27.45 -24.00 -15.88
CA ALA A 521 26.29 -23.66 -15.05
C ALA A 521 26.69 -23.15 -13.65
N MET A 522 25.86 -22.29 -13.06
CA MET A 522 25.96 -21.79 -11.68
C MET A 522 24.56 -21.70 -11.07
N ASP A 523 24.38 -22.28 -9.89
CA ASP A 523 23.08 -22.50 -9.23
C ASP A 523 23.10 -21.96 -7.79
N PHE A 524 22.12 -21.12 -7.40
CA PHE A 524 22.02 -20.54 -6.05
C PHE A 524 20.62 -20.01 -5.67
#